data_AF-A0A2D4TSB8-F1
#
_entry.id   AF-A0A2D4TSB8-F1
#
_cell.length_a   1.000
_cell.length_b   1.000
_cell.length_c   1.000
_cell.angle_alpha   90.00
_cell.angle_beta   90.00
_cell.angle_gamma   90.00
#
_symmetry.space_group_name_H-M   'P 1'
#
loop_
_entity.id
_entity.type
_entity.pdbx_description
1 polymer ?
#
loop_
_entity_poly.entity_id
_entity_poly.type
_entity_poly.pdbx_seq_one_letter_code
_entity_poly.pdbx_strand_id
1 'polypeptide(L)'
;MGYRSGLEERVAETLDTIGVIYEYESTRVPYTLQCQYSPDFVLANGIYLEAKGYFSSKDRRKMLAVIKDNPDLDIRMVFQKPYQKLYKGSKSTYASWCEKHKIQYCSYYDIPVEWLT
;
A
#
# COMPACT_ATOMS: atom_id res chain seq x y z
N MET A 1 -19.89 11.03 26.46
CA MET A 1 -18.87 10.92 25.40
C MET A 1 -19.05 9.59 24.70
N GLY A 2 -18.81 9.52 23.39
CA GLY A 2 -18.77 8.24 22.67
C GLY A 2 -17.34 7.72 22.61
N TYR A 3 -16.93 6.93 23.61
CA TYR A 3 -15.63 6.25 23.61
C TYR A 3 -15.62 5.18 22.52
N ARG A 4 -14.48 4.94 21.87
CA ARG A 4 -14.39 3.97 20.76
C ARG A 4 -14.32 2.53 21.25
N SER A 5 -14.06 2.32 22.53
CA SER A 5 -14.03 1.01 23.15
C SER A 5 -14.40 1.06 24.64
N GLY A 6 -14.86 -0.08 25.18
CA GLY A 6 -15.15 -0.19 26.61
C GLY A 6 -13.92 -0.08 27.51
N LEU A 7 -12.71 -0.24 26.96
CA LEU A 7 -11.47 0.05 27.70
C LEU A 7 -11.29 1.55 27.89
N GLU A 8 -11.46 2.34 26.82
CA GLU A 8 -11.34 3.79 26.87
C GLU A 8 -12.34 4.42 27.85
N GLU A 9 -13.56 3.89 27.88
CA GLU A 9 -14.59 4.30 28.85
C GLU A 9 -14.13 4.07 30.30
N ARG A 10 -13.61 2.88 30.64
CA ARG A 10 -13.10 2.58 31.99
C ARG A 10 -11.91 3.44 32.39
N VAL A 11 -11.04 3.77 31.43
CA VAL A 11 -9.90 4.67 31.67
C VAL A 11 -10.42 6.07 31.97
N ALA A 12 -11.37 6.58 31.19
CA ALA A 12 -11.98 7.88 31.42
C ALA A 12 -12.68 7.95 32.79
N GLU A 13 -13.47 6.93 33.16
CA GLU A 13 -14.09 6.83 34.48
C GLU A 13 -13.06 6.90 35.61
N THR A 14 -11.91 6.22 35.43
CA THR A 14 -10.81 6.27 36.40
C THR A 14 -10.25 7.68 36.52
N LEU A 15 -9.99 8.36 35.39
CA LEU A 15 -9.48 9.74 35.35
C LEU A 15 -10.46 10.73 35.99
N ASP A 16 -11.75 10.60 35.69
CA ASP A 16 -12.83 11.40 36.29
C ASP A 16 -12.89 11.18 37.81
N THR A 17 -12.78 9.93 38.27
CA THR A 17 -12.82 9.55 39.69
C THR A 17 -11.71 10.21 40.50
N ILE A 18 -10.51 10.34 39.93
CA ILE A 18 -9.36 10.98 40.57
C ILE A 18 -9.25 12.49 40.26
N GLY A 19 -10.23 13.06 39.54
CA GLY A 19 -10.29 14.49 39.24
C GLY A 19 -9.25 14.98 38.23
N VAL A 20 -8.75 14.11 37.35
CA VAL A 20 -7.81 14.49 36.28
C VAL A 20 -8.59 15.11 35.12
N ILE A 21 -8.22 16.33 34.75
CA ILE A 21 -8.75 17.00 33.55
C ILE A 21 -8.03 16.45 32.32
N TYR A 22 -8.78 15.99 31.32
CA TYR A 22 -8.25 15.49 30.06
C TYR A 22 -9.09 15.95 28.86
N GLU A 23 -8.49 15.85 27.68
CA GLU A 23 -9.20 15.96 26.41
C GLU A 23 -9.15 14.60 25.70
N TYR A 24 -10.29 14.16 25.17
CA TYR A 24 -10.41 12.88 24.48
C TYR A 24 -10.39 13.08 22.96
N GLU A 25 -9.39 12.50 22.28
CA GLU A 25 -9.16 12.57 20.83
C GLU A 25 -9.19 13.99 20.21
N SER A 26 -8.86 15.02 20.98
CA SER A 26 -8.88 16.42 20.53
C SER A 26 -7.70 16.79 19.63
N THR A 27 -6.57 16.10 19.78
CA THR A 27 -5.30 16.47 19.16
C THR A 27 -4.85 15.45 18.14
N ARG A 28 -4.35 15.91 17.00
CA ARG A 28 -3.72 15.08 15.96
C ARG A 28 -2.26 15.46 15.81
N VAL A 29 -1.37 14.49 15.99
CA VAL A 29 0.08 14.68 15.82
C VAL A 29 0.52 14.07 14.49
N PRO A 30 1.03 14.87 13.53
CA PRO A 30 1.51 14.34 12.25
C PRO A 30 2.83 13.57 12.44
N TYR A 31 3.02 12.52 11.65
CA TYR A 31 4.28 11.76 11.61
C TYR A 31 4.57 11.27 10.18
N THR A 32 5.85 10.97 9.92
CA THR A 32 6.31 10.40 8.65
C THR A 32 6.98 9.05 8.94
N LEU A 33 6.65 8.04 8.14
CA LEU A 33 7.31 6.74 8.20
C LEU A 33 8.35 6.66 7.08
N GLN A 34 9.55 6.22 7.43
CA GLN A 34 10.54 5.75 6.46
C GLN A 34 10.47 4.24 6.39
N CYS A 35 10.33 3.72 5.17
CA CYS A 35 10.21 2.30 4.89
C CYS A 35 11.23 1.91 3.82
N GLN A 36 11.64 0.64 3.82
CA GLN A 36 12.48 0.10 2.75
C GLN A 36 11.63 -0.73 1.79
N TYR A 37 11.95 -0.62 0.50
CA TYR A 37 11.36 -1.43 -0.55
C TYR A 37 12.38 -2.46 -1.02
N SER A 38 11.97 -3.72 -1.04
CA SER A 38 12.73 -4.81 -1.63
C SER A 38 11.91 -5.38 -2.79
N PRO A 39 12.39 -5.27 -4.03
CA PRO A 39 11.76 -5.93 -5.18
C PRO A 39 11.91 -7.45 -5.04
N ASP A 40 11.03 -8.20 -5.70
CA ASP A 40 11.16 -9.65 -5.74
C ASP A 40 12.32 -10.10 -6.65
N PHE A 41 12.52 -9.40 -7.77
CA PHE A 41 13.62 -9.67 -8.71
C PHE A 41 14.23 -8.38 -9.24
N VAL A 42 15.55 -8.41 -9.44
CA VAL A 42 16.30 -7.34 -10.11
C VAL A 42 17.00 -7.96 -11.31
N LEU A 43 16.67 -7.50 -12.51
CA LEU A 43 17.25 -7.97 -13.75
C LEU A 43 18.59 -7.28 -14.03
N ALA A 44 19.46 -7.93 -14.82
CA ALA A 44 20.79 -7.41 -15.13
C ALA A 44 20.78 -6.08 -15.91
N ASN A 45 19.68 -5.79 -16.62
CA ASN A 45 19.46 -4.52 -17.34
C ASN A 45 18.88 -3.41 -16.45
N GLY A 46 18.71 -3.64 -15.14
CA GLY A 46 18.25 -2.64 -14.17
C GLY A 46 16.73 -2.57 -13.99
N ILE A 47 15.96 -3.47 -14.60
CA ILE A 47 14.51 -3.57 -14.38
C ILE A 47 14.22 -4.30 -13.06
N TYR A 48 13.28 -3.76 -12.28
CA TYR A 48 12.81 -4.30 -11.01
C TYR A 48 11.45 -4.96 -11.25
N LEU A 49 11.33 -6.25 -10.91
CA LEU A 49 10.05 -6.97 -11.02
C LEU A 49 9.46 -7.21 -9.63
N GLU A 50 8.19 -6.82 -9.46
CA GLU A 50 7.38 -7.16 -8.29
C GLU A 50 6.29 -8.16 -8.70
N ALA A 51 6.34 -9.37 -8.15
CA ALA A 51 5.37 -10.41 -8.39
C ALA A 51 4.20 -10.32 -7.39
N LYS A 52 2.95 -10.34 -7.89
CA LYS A 52 1.77 -10.30 -7.03
C LYS A 52 0.65 -11.24 -7.47
N GLY A 53 0.26 -12.12 -6.56
CA GLY A 53 -1.02 -12.82 -6.62
C GLY A 53 -2.16 -11.91 -6.16
N TYR A 54 -2.15 -11.53 -4.88
CA TYR A 54 -3.09 -10.57 -4.31
C TYR A 54 -2.47 -9.17 -4.25
N PHE A 55 -3.12 -8.19 -4.85
CA PHE A 55 -2.65 -6.81 -4.87
C PHE A 55 -3.53 -5.93 -3.98
N SER A 56 -3.12 -5.78 -2.72
CA SER A 56 -3.93 -5.11 -1.69
C SER A 56 -3.90 -3.58 -1.82
N SER A 57 -4.75 -2.89 -1.05
CA SER A 57 -4.69 -1.42 -0.94
C SER A 57 -3.38 -0.93 -0.33
N LYS A 58 -2.79 -1.72 0.60
CA LYS A 58 -1.49 -1.43 1.21
C LYS A 58 -0.35 -1.56 0.19
N ASP A 59 -0.36 -2.62 -0.62
CA ASP A 59 0.64 -2.80 -1.69
C ASP A 59 0.58 -1.65 -2.69
N ARG A 60 -0.61 -1.26 -3.14
CA ARG A 60 -0.78 -0.12 -4.06
C ARG A 60 -0.24 1.19 -3.48
N ARG A 61 -0.52 1.45 -2.19
CA ARG A 61 0.02 2.63 -1.50
C ARG A 61 1.55 2.57 -1.41
N LYS A 62 2.12 1.39 -1.11
CA LYS A 62 3.56 1.14 -1.11
C LYS A 62 4.16 1.49 -2.47
N MET A 63 3.64 0.90 -3.56
CA MET A 63 4.18 1.11 -4.90
C MET A 63 4.13 2.59 -5.33
N LEU A 64 3.04 3.30 -5.03
CA LEU A 64 2.96 4.74 -5.31
C LEU A 64 4.00 5.55 -4.53
N ALA A 65 4.24 5.22 -3.25
CA ALA A 65 5.26 5.89 -2.46
C ALA A 65 6.67 5.61 -3.02
N VAL A 66 6.96 4.35 -3.34
CA VAL A 66 8.25 3.94 -3.92
C VAL A 66 8.52 4.68 -5.23
N ILE A 67 7.57 4.68 -6.16
CA ILE A 67 7.73 5.36 -7.46
C ILE A 67 7.85 6.87 -7.28
N LYS A 68 7.07 7.45 -6.38
CA LYS A 68 7.14 8.89 -6.09
C LYS A 68 8.52 9.29 -5.57
N ASP A 69 9.07 8.50 -4.65
CA ASP A 69 10.33 8.82 -3.98
C ASP A 69 11.56 8.33 -4.78
N ASN A 70 11.37 7.51 -5.81
CA ASN A 70 12.42 6.95 -6.67
C ASN A 70 11.97 6.95 -8.15
N PRO A 71 11.81 8.13 -8.78
CA PRO A 71 11.23 8.26 -10.12
C PRO A 71 12.05 7.60 -11.24
N ASP A 72 13.35 7.35 -10.99
CA ASP A 72 14.27 6.77 -11.97
C ASP A 72 14.26 5.22 -11.97
N LEU A 73 13.60 4.58 -11.00
CA LEU A 73 13.52 3.13 -10.96
C LEU A 73 12.49 2.61 -11.97
N ASP A 74 12.92 1.71 -12.86
CA ASP A 74 12.03 0.98 -13.76
C ASP A 74 11.43 -0.24 -13.03
N ILE A 75 10.31 0.00 -12.34
CA ILE A 75 9.59 -1.02 -11.60
C ILE A 75 8.39 -1.50 -12.42
N ARG A 76 8.32 -2.81 -12.67
CA ARG A 76 7.26 -3.47 -13.42
C ARG A 76 6.56 -4.52 -12.57
N MET A 77 5.26 -4.69 -12.79
CA MET A 77 4.42 -5.60 -12.01
C MET A 77 4.15 -6.90 -12.76
N VAL A 78 4.37 -8.03 -12.12
CA VAL A 78 4.09 -9.36 -12.67
C VAL A 78 2.95 -9.99 -11.89
N PHE A 79 1.76 -10.10 -12.51
CA PHE A 79 0.56 -10.56 -11.80
C PHE A 79 0.23 -12.01 -12.08
N GLN A 80 -0.38 -12.68 -11.09
CA GLN A 80 -1.03 -13.97 -11.34
C GLN A 80 -2.26 -13.82 -12.25
N LYS A 81 -3.05 -12.77 -12.02
CA LYS A 81 -4.29 -12.45 -12.75
C LYS A 81 -4.41 -10.93 -12.90
N PRO A 82 -3.81 -10.30 -13.93
CA PRO A 82 -3.78 -8.84 -14.06
C PRO A 82 -5.19 -8.21 -14.17
N TYR A 83 -6.16 -8.94 -14.73
CA TYR A 83 -7.54 -8.45 -14.87
C TYR A 83 -8.44 -8.70 -13.65
N GLN A 84 -7.87 -9.16 -12.53
CA GLN A 84 -8.61 -9.27 -11.27
C GLN A 84 -8.99 -7.89 -10.73
N LYS A 85 -10.21 -7.79 -10.19
CA LYS A 85 -10.72 -6.55 -9.55
C LYS A 85 -9.93 -6.20 -8.30
N LEU A 86 -9.74 -4.89 -8.04
CA LEU A 86 -8.99 -4.39 -6.89
C LEU A 86 -9.56 -4.86 -5.53
N TYR A 87 -10.88 -5.03 -5.47
CA TYR A 87 -11.65 -5.58 -4.36
C TYR A 87 -13.04 -5.99 -4.88
N LYS A 88 -13.82 -6.71 -4.06
CA LYS A 88 -15.17 -7.16 -4.41
C LYS A 88 -16.06 -5.94 -4.73
N GLY A 89 -16.57 -5.88 -5.96
CA GLY A 89 -17.42 -4.78 -6.43
C GLY A 89 -16.69 -3.63 -7.14
N SER A 90 -15.35 -3.62 -7.17
CA SER A 90 -14.61 -2.60 -7.92
C SER A 90 -14.89 -2.69 -9.44
N LYS A 91 -14.93 -1.54 -10.11
CA LYS A 91 -14.91 -1.45 -11.58
C LYS A 91 -13.49 -1.49 -12.14
N SER A 92 -12.48 -1.26 -11.30
CA SER A 92 -11.07 -1.24 -11.69
C SER A 92 -10.40 -2.57 -11.38
N THR A 93 -9.48 -2.95 -12.26
CA THR A 93 -8.63 -4.14 -12.17
C THR A 93 -7.20 -3.75 -11.78
N TYR A 94 -6.35 -4.75 -11.48
CA TYR A 94 -4.92 -4.52 -11.23
C TYR A 94 -4.25 -3.88 -12.47
N ALA A 95 -4.55 -4.41 -13.65
CA ALA A 95 -4.19 -3.85 -14.96
C ALA A 95 -4.57 -2.37 -15.09
N SER A 96 -5.87 -2.03 -14.95
CA SER A 96 -6.32 -0.64 -15.11
C SER A 96 -5.70 0.31 -14.07
N TRP A 97 -5.34 -0.21 -12.91
CA TRP A 97 -4.65 0.57 -11.89
C TRP A 97 -3.21 0.86 -12.34
N CYS A 98 -2.50 -0.13 -12.88
CA CYS A 98 -1.16 0.06 -13.41
C CYS A 98 -1.15 1.04 -14.59
N GLU A 99 -2.10 0.92 -15.52
CA GLU A 99 -2.28 1.83 -16.65
C GLU A 99 -2.49 3.28 -16.21
N LYS A 100 -3.38 3.49 -15.23
CA LYS A 100 -3.64 4.82 -14.64
C LYS A 100 -2.36 5.45 -14.07
N HIS A 101 -1.48 4.63 -13.51
CA HIS A 101 -0.24 5.07 -12.87
C HIS A 101 0.99 4.93 -13.78
N LYS A 102 0.81 4.58 -15.06
CA LYS A 102 1.86 4.37 -16.06
C LYS A 102 2.92 3.34 -15.64
N ILE A 103 2.49 2.30 -14.94
CA ILE A 103 3.32 1.19 -14.50
C ILE A 103 3.17 0.06 -15.51
N GLN A 104 4.28 -0.45 -16.05
CA GLN A 104 4.24 -1.61 -16.93
C GLN A 104 3.86 -2.86 -16.13
N TYR A 105 3.06 -3.73 -16.73
CA TYR A 105 2.63 -4.96 -16.10
C TYR A 105 2.46 -6.07 -17.11
N CYS A 106 2.53 -7.32 -16.64
CA CYS A 106 2.21 -8.50 -17.43
C CYS A 106 1.60 -9.59 -16.54
N SER A 107 1.18 -10.69 -17.16
CA SER A 107 0.91 -11.92 -16.43
C SER A 107 2.22 -12.69 -16.20
N TYR A 108 2.32 -13.46 -15.12
CA TYR A 108 3.53 -14.23 -14.80
C TYR A 108 3.94 -15.26 -15.86
N TYR A 109 2.97 -15.76 -16.64
CA TYR A 109 3.23 -16.71 -17.73
C TYR A 109 3.52 -16.03 -19.08
N ASP A 110 3.54 -14.70 -19.12
CA ASP A 110 3.66 -13.91 -20.35
C ASP A 110 4.55 -12.68 -20.08
N ILE A 111 5.73 -12.91 -19.49
CA ILE A 111 6.72 -11.86 -19.28
C ILE A 111 7.32 -11.53 -20.65
N PRO A 112 7.21 -10.27 -21.13
CA PRO A 112 7.70 -9.91 -22.45
C PRO A 112 9.22 -10.06 -22.56
N VAL A 113 9.71 -10.60 -23.68
CA VAL A 113 11.13 -10.88 -23.90
C VAL A 113 11.97 -9.60 -23.83
N GLU A 114 11.41 -8.48 -24.28
CA GLU A 114 12.03 -7.16 -24.23
C GLU A 114 12.25 -6.63 -22.81
N TRP A 115 11.68 -7.26 -21.78
CA TRP A 115 12.02 -6.97 -20.39
C TRP A 115 13.30 -7.69 -19.94
N LEU A 116 13.63 -8.80 -20.59
CA LEU A 116 14.69 -9.73 -20.16
C LEU A 116 16.03 -9.47 -20.86
N THR A 117 16.05 -8.63 -21.88
CA THR A 117 17.22 -8.32 -22.73
C THR A 117 17.79 -6.95 -22.47
#